data_AF-A0A1J3CN56-F1
#
_entry.id   AF-A0A1J3CN56-F1
#
_cell.length_a   1.000
_cell.length_b   1.000
_cell.length_c   1.000
_cell.angle_alpha   90.00
_cell.angle_beta   90.00
_cell.angle_gamma   90.00
#
_symmetry.space_group_name_H-M   'P 1'
#
loop_
_entity.id
_entity.type
_entity.pdbx_description
1 polymer ?
#
loop_
_entity_poly.entity_id
_entity_poly.type
_entity_poly.pdbx_seq_one_letter_code
_entity_poly.pdbx_strand_id
1 'polypeptide(L)' 'WPSISESAKDLVRKMLTKDPKKRISAAQALEHPWIRDGEAPDKPIDSAVLSRMKQFRAMNKLKKLALKVIAESLSEEE' A
#
# COMPACT_ATOMS: atom_id res chain seq x y z
N TRP A 1 5.23 -9.77 4.40
CA TRP A 1 6.26 -8.72 4.21
C TRP A 1 7.26 -8.79 5.37
N PRO A 2 8.02 -9.89 5.51
CA PRO A 2 8.88 -10.09 6.68
C PRO A 2 10.09 -9.14 6.71
N SER A 3 10.59 -8.72 5.54
CA SER A 3 11.76 -7.83 5.40
C SER A 3 11.45 -6.33 5.51
N ILE A 4 10.18 -5.95 5.63
CA ILE A 4 9.74 -4.55 5.70
C ILE A 4 9.64 -4.14 7.16
N SER A 5 10.19 -2.98 7.51
CA SER A 5 10.20 -2.46 8.88
C SER A 5 8.78 -2.29 9.43
N GLU A 6 8.61 -2.44 10.74
CA GLU A 6 7.31 -2.25 11.38
C GLU A 6 6.83 -0.80 11.28
N SER A 7 7.76 0.17 11.30
CA SER A 7 7.48 1.59 11.08
C SER A 7 6.84 1.86 9.71
N ALA A 8 7.33 1.22 8.64
CA ALA A 8 6.73 1.32 7.31
C ALA A 8 5.32 0.73 7.28
N LYS A 9 5.12 -0.44 7.91
CA LYS A 9 3.82 -1.10 7.98
C LYS A 9 2.82 -0.28 8.79
N ASP A 10 3.25 0.32 9.89
CA ASP A 10 2.42 1.19 10.73
C ASP A 10 1.90 2.40 9.93
N LEU A 11 2.78 3.08 9.20
CA LEU A 11 2.38 4.17 8.31
C LEU A 11 1.31 3.73 7.31
N VAL A 12 1.55 2.62 6.59
CA VAL A 12 0.60 2.10 5.59
C VAL A 12 -0.75 1.74 6.23
N ARG A 13 -0.77 1.13 7.42
CA ARG A 13 -2.01 0.83 8.15
C ARG A 13 -2.79 2.11 8.48
N LYS A 14 -2.10 3.16 8.95
CA LYS A 14 -2.71 4.46 9.25
C LYS A 14 -3.27 5.14 7.98
N MET A 15 -2.53 5.09 6.87
CA MET A 15 -2.99 5.63 5.58
C MET A 15 -4.19 4.87 4.99
N LEU A 16 -4.30 3.57 5.25
CA LEU A 16 -5.36 2.69 4.74
C LEU A 16 -6.46 2.43 5.79
N THR A 17 -6.59 3.27 6.81
CA THR A 17 -7.67 3.14 7.80
C THR A 17 -9.04 3.24 7.11
N LYS A 18 -9.92 2.24 7.34
CA LYS A 18 -11.26 2.14 6.70
C LYS A 18 -12.07 3.41 6.94
N ASP A 19 -12.15 3.84 8.20
CA ASP A 19 -12.83 5.07 8.62
C ASP A 19 -12.07 6.32 8.15
N PRO A 20 -12.62 7.13 7.23
CA PRO A 20 -11.96 8.33 6.72
C PRO A 20 -11.67 9.38 7.79
N LYS A 21 -12.46 9.43 8.87
CA LYS A 21 -12.27 10.39 9.97
C LYS A 21 -11.08 10.02 10.86
N LYS A 22 -10.70 8.74 10.89
CA LYS A 22 -9.57 8.22 11.65
C LYS A 22 -8.31 8.05 10.79
N ARG A 23 -8.45 8.12 9.47
CA ARG A 23 -7.33 8.05 8.52
C ARG A 23 -6.45 9.28 8.68
N ILE A 24 -5.14 9.06 8.73
CA ILE A 24 -4.19 10.17 8.86
C ILE A 24 -4.24 11.08 7.64
N SER A 25 -4.06 12.39 7.88
CA SER A 25 -3.93 13.37 6.82
C SER A 25 -2.56 13.29 6.13
N ALA A 26 -2.42 13.92 4.97
CA ALA A 26 -1.13 14.01 4.28
C ALA A 26 -0.07 14.72 5.15
N ALA A 27 -0.46 15.76 5.88
CA ALA A 27 0.44 16.45 6.80
C ALA A 27 0.92 15.53 7.92
N GLN A 28 0.01 14.77 8.54
CA GLN A 28 0.36 13.80 9.58
C GLN A 28 1.23 12.65 9.04
N ALA A 29 1.02 12.23 7.79
CA ALA A 29 1.85 11.21 7.15
C ALA A 29 3.29 11.70 6.95
N LEU A 30 3.49 12.96 6.56
CA LEU A 30 4.83 13.55 6.40
C LEU A 30 5.60 13.65 7.72
N GLU A 31 4.89 13.81 8.84
CA GLU A 31 5.49 13.85 10.17
C GLU A 31 5.80 12.46 10.75
N HIS A 32 5.38 11.38 10.09
CA HIS A 32 5.62 10.02 10.56
C HIS A 32 7.12 9.68 10.55
N PRO A 33 7.67 9.01 11.58
CA PRO A 33 9.11 8.71 11.68
C PRO A 33 9.69 8.00 10.45
N TRP A 34 8.91 7.10 9.86
CA TRP A 34 9.32 6.41 8.63
C TRP A 34 9.63 7.36 7.45
N ILE A 35 8.94 8.49 7.33
CA ILE A 35 9.18 9.51 6.29
C ILE A 35 10.19 10.55 6.81
N ARG A 36 9.98 11.07 8.02
CA ARG A 36 10.74 12.19 8.57
C ARG A 36 12.19 11.83 8.89
N ASP A 37 12.39 10.71 9.58
CA ASP A 37 13.68 10.32 10.16
C ASP A 37 14.43 9.32 9.26
N GLY A 38 13.86 9.00 8.09
CA GLY A 38 14.55 8.18 7.09
C GLY A 38 14.82 6.76 7.54
N GLU A 39 13.93 6.14 8.32
CA GLU A 39 14.06 4.72 8.73
C GLU A 39 13.91 3.72 7.56
N ALA A 40 13.90 4.20 6.33
CA ALA A 40 13.96 3.36 5.14
C ALA A 40 15.38 2.81 4.99
N PRO A 41 15.56 1.48 4.93
CA PRO A 41 16.88 0.89 4.76
C PRO A 41 17.44 1.19 3.36
N ASP A 42 18.74 1.49 3.25
CA ASP A 42 19.49 1.59 1.98
C ASP A 42 19.67 0.24 1.25
N LYS A 43 18.95 -0.80 1.71
CA LYS A 43 19.02 -2.13 1.13
C LYS A 43 18.27 -2.15 -0.21
N PRO A 44 18.81 -2.84 -1.23
CA PRO A 44 18.10 -3.02 -2.49
C PRO A 44 16.72 -3.64 -2.28
N ILE A 45 15.75 -3.18 -3.07
CA ILE A 45 14.40 -3.76 -3.07
C ILE A 45 14.50 -5.23 -3.48
N ASP A 46 13.83 -6.10 -2.72
CA ASP A 46 13.80 -7.54 -2.95
C ASP A 46 13.33 -7.87 -4.39
N SER A 47 14.01 -8.81 -5.04
CA SER A 47 13.74 -9.18 -6.44
C SER A 47 12.33 -9.73 -6.63
N ALA A 48 11.75 -10.38 -5.62
CA ALA A 48 10.37 -10.83 -5.65
C ALA A 48 9.39 -9.65 -5.61
N VAL A 49 9.71 -8.57 -4.89
CA VAL A 49 8.92 -7.33 -4.89
C VAL A 49 8.99 -6.65 -6.26
N LEU A 50 10.17 -6.56 -6.85
CA LEU A 50 10.35 -6.02 -8.21
C LEU A 50 9.58 -6.84 -9.26
N SER A 51 9.60 -8.18 -9.15
CA SER A 51 8.84 -9.08 -10.02
C SER A 51 7.34 -8.84 -9.89
N ARG A 52 6.81 -8.72 -8.66
CA ARG A 52 5.40 -8.39 -8.41
C ARG A 52 5.02 -7.01 -8.96
N MET A 53 5.88 -6.00 -8.82
CA MET A 53 5.64 -4.67 -9.41
C MET A 53 5.58 -4.74 -10.94
N LYS A 54 6.48 -5.49 -11.59
CA LYS A 54 6.46 -5.72 -13.05
C LYS A 54 5.18 -6.44 -13.47
N GLN A 55 4.79 -7.50 -12.77
CA GLN A 55 3.55 -8.24 -13.04
C GLN A 55 2.31 -7.37 -12.85
N PHE A 56 2.25 -6.55 -11.79
CA PHE A 56 1.15 -5.62 -11.55
C PHE A 56 1.02 -4.59 -12.67
N ARG A 57 2.15 -4.00 -13.11
CA ARG A 57 2.17 -3.11 -14.28
C ARG A 57 1.70 -3.83 -15.55
N ALA A 58 2.17 -5.07 -15.74
CA ALA A 58 1.84 -5.93 -16.87
C ALA A 58 0.42 -6.54 -16.80
N MET A 59 -0.38 -6.29 -15.75
CA MET A 59 -1.77 -6.74 -15.76
C MET A 59 -2.55 -6.02 -16.87
N ASN A 60 -2.94 -6.80 -17.87
CA ASN A 60 -3.69 -6.38 -19.05
C ASN A 60 -5.04 -5.75 -18.63
N LYS A 61 -5.61 -4.89 -19.49
CA LYS A 61 -6.91 -4.20 -19.26
C LYS A 61 -8.00 -5.16 -18.75
N LEU A 62 -8.05 -6.40 -19.25
CA LEU A 62 -9.00 -7.42 -18.82
C LEU A 62 -8.88 -7.78 -17.33
N LYS A 63 -7.65 -8.01 -16.83
CA LYS A 63 -7.43 -8.33 -15.40
C LYS A 63 -7.73 -7.13 -14.50
N LYS A 64 -7.46 -5.90 -14.97
CA LYS A 64 -7.79 -4.66 -14.26
C LYS A 64 -9.31 -4.43 -14.18
N LEU A 65 -10.04 -4.68 -15.27
CA LEU A 65 -11.50 -4.60 -15.29
C LEU A 65 -12.14 -5.69 -14.41
N ALA A 66 -11.64 -6.92 -14.45
CA ALA A 66 -12.15 -7.99 -13.58
C ALA A 66 -11.98 -7.67 -12.09
N LEU A 67 -10.82 -7.16 -11.67
CA LEU A 67 -10.58 -6.70 -10.29
C LEU A 67 -11.51 -5.55 -9.89
N LYS A 68 -11.79 -4.63 -10.81
CA LYS A 68 -12.73 -3.52 -10.58
C LYS A 68 -14.15 -4.03 -10.35
N VAL A 69 -14.65 -4.92 -11.21
CA VAL A 69 -15.99 -5.50 -11.10
C VAL A 69 -16.16 -6.27 -9.79
N ILE A 70 -15.15 -7.06 -9.39
CA ILE A 70 -15.17 -7.80 -8.12
C ILE A 70 -15.24 -6.84 -6.92
N ALA A 71 -14.50 -5.74 -6.95
CA ALA A 71 -14.54 -4.74 -5.89
C ALA A 71 -15.90 -4.01 -5.81
N GLU A 72 -16.55 -3.77 -6.95
CA GLU A 72 -17.88 -3.16 -7.02
C GLU A 72 -18.97 -4.13 -6.49
N SER A 73 -18.93 -5.41 -6.88
CA SER A 73 -19.91 -6.41 -6.43
C SER A 73 -19.81 -6.73 -4.93
N LEU A 74 -18.60 -6.60 -4.34
CA LEU A 74 -18.41 -6.78 -2.90
C LEU A 74 -18.95 -5.61 -2.06
N SER A 75 -19.26 -4.45 -2.69
CA SER A 75 -19.81 -3.29 -1.99
C SER A 75 -21.34 -3.24 -1.97
N GLU A 76 -22.02 -4.11 -2.72
CA GLU A 76 -23.48 -4.22 -2.75
C GLU A 76 -24.05 -5.21 -1.71
N GLU A 77 -23.20 -5.99 -1.04
CA GLU A 77 -23.59 -6.99 -0.02
C GLU A 77 -23.40 -6.53 1.46
N GLU A 78 -23.18 -5.24 1.73
CA GLU A 78 -23.31 -4.62 3.08
C GLU A 78 -24.59 -3.77 3.17
#